data_AF-A0AAE3CWU6-F1
#
_entry.id   AF-A0AAE3CWU6-F1
#
_cell.length_a   1.000
_cell.length_b   1.000
_cell.length_c   1.000
_cell.angle_alpha   90.00
_cell.angle_beta   90.00
_cell.angle_gamma   90.00
#
_symmetry.space_group_name_H-M   'P 1'
#
loop_
_entity.id
_entity.type
_entity.pdbx_description
1 polymer ?
#
loop_
_entity_poly.entity_id
_entity_poly.type
_entity_poly.pdbx_seq_one_letter_code
_entity_poly.pdbx_strand_id
1 'polypeptide(L)'
;MSNIGTMIVENYWNETLRKVEIHYHNSDNPYDNVFIFYNLAHATSSSNVNSFPYSTTGKSAWKAKITTKSNELWSSGDFLPCQINNNDNGKVTIRFDGETKSMHVNYPVSVSCAKKMQLI
;
A
#
# COMPACT_ATOMS: atom_id res chain seq x y z
N MET A 1 -10.24 -9.13 17.47
CA MET A 1 -10.87 -9.85 16.34
C MET A 1 -10.45 -9.14 15.08
N SER A 2 -9.91 -9.87 14.10
CA SER A 2 -9.51 -9.34 12.80
C SER A 2 -10.73 -9.17 11.90
N ASN A 3 -10.95 -7.94 11.43
CA ASN A 3 -11.98 -7.60 10.45
C ASN A 3 -11.42 -7.75 9.03
N ILE A 4 -12.28 -7.79 8.01
CA ILE A 4 -11.87 -7.80 6.60
C ILE A 4 -12.10 -6.43 5.99
N GLY A 5 -11.03 -5.84 5.47
CA GLY A 5 -11.01 -4.55 4.80
C GLY A 5 -10.86 -4.71 3.29
N THR A 6 -10.85 -3.57 2.60
CA THR A 6 -10.70 -3.43 1.15
C THR A 6 -9.55 -2.48 0.83
N MET A 7 -8.70 -2.89 -0.10
CA MET A 7 -7.53 -2.14 -0.54
C MET A 7 -7.64 -1.84 -2.04
N ILE A 8 -7.38 -0.58 -2.38
CA ILE A 8 -7.16 -0.10 -3.74
C ILE A 8 -5.70 0.34 -3.86
N VAL A 9 -5.08 0.04 -5.00
CA VAL A 9 -3.71 0.49 -5.31
C VAL A 9 -3.74 1.46 -6.47
N GLU A 10 -3.11 2.62 -6.33
CA GLU A 10 -3.04 3.67 -7.33
C GLU A 10 -1.62 3.89 -7.82
N ASN A 11 -1.46 4.07 -9.12
CA ASN A 11 -0.18 4.38 -9.73
C ASN A 11 -0.16 5.80 -10.31
N TYR A 12 0.61 6.67 -9.67
CA TYR A 12 0.99 7.99 -10.16
C TYR A 12 2.52 8.10 -10.33
N TRP A 13 3.20 7.00 -10.63
CA TRP A 13 4.67 6.92 -10.77
C TRP A 13 5.23 7.55 -12.06
N ASN A 14 4.40 8.26 -12.83
CA ASN A 14 4.70 8.81 -14.16
C ASN A 14 5.04 7.78 -15.26
N GLU A 15 4.91 6.49 -14.95
CA GLU A 15 4.97 5.40 -15.92
C GLU A 15 4.19 4.18 -15.42
N THR A 16 4.03 3.16 -16.26
CA THR A 16 3.43 1.88 -15.86
C THR A 16 4.30 1.18 -14.82
N LEU A 17 3.70 0.68 -13.75
CA LEU A 17 4.35 -0.24 -12.82
C LEU A 17 4.12 -1.67 -13.30
N ARG A 18 5.19 -2.33 -13.74
CA ARG A 18 5.15 -3.74 -14.17
C ARG A 18 4.76 -4.65 -13.03
N LYS A 19 5.25 -4.36 -11.82
CA LYS A 19 4.93 -5.07 -10.59
C LYS A 19 4.83 -4.09 -9.43
N VAL A 20 3.84 -4.29 -8.58
CA VAL A 20 3.73 -3.69 -7.24
C VAL A 20 3.63 -4.82 -6.25
N GLU A 21 4.44 -4.78 -5.20
CA GLU A 21 4.44 -5.74 -4.10
C GLU A 21 4.24 -4.97 -2.81
N ILE A 22 3.15 -5.24 -2.09
CA ILE A 22 2.79 -4.59 -0.83
C ILE A 22 2.81 -5.64 0.27
N HIS A 23 3.58 -5.37 1.31
CA HIS A 23 3.65 -6.13 2.55
C HIS A 23 2.85 -5.39 3.61
N TYR A 24 1.99 -6.13 4.29
CA TYR A 24 1.15 -5.63 5.36
C TYR A 24 1.31 -6.49 6.60
N HIS A 25 1.63 -5.82 7.71
CA HIS A 25 1.76 -6.41 9.02
C HIS A 25 0.66 -5.88 9.95
N ASN A 26 0.08 -6.74 10.77
CA ASN A 26 -0.88 -6.40 11.82
C ASN A 26 -0.52 -7.19 13.08
N SER A 27 -0.37 -6.53 14.23
CA SER A 27 0.01 -7.17 15.49
C SER A 27 -0.95 -8.29 15.94
N ASP A 28 -2.20 -8.23 15.49
CA ASP A 28 -3.24 -9.21 15.85
C ASP A 28 -3.24 -10.43 14.91
N ASN A 29 -2.35 -10.46 13.91
CA ASN A 29 -2.13 -11.60 13.03
C ASN A 29 -0.62 -11.92 12.97
N PRO A 30 -0.19 -13.14 13.36
CA PRO A 30 1.23 -13.50 13.35
C PRO A 30 1.83 -13.60 11.94
N TYR A 31 1.03 -13.54 10.88
CA TYR A 31 1.48 -13.66 9.50
C TYR A 31 1.39 -12.34 8.74
N ASP A 32 2.49 -12.00 8.05
CA ASP A 32 2.53 -10.91 7.08
C ASP A 32 1.70 -11.28 5.84
N ASN A 33 0.98 -10.30 5.32
CA ASN A 33 0.19 -10.47 4.10
C ASN A 33 0.93 -9.78 2.95
N VAL A 34 1.08 -10.48 1.84
CA VAL A 34 1.75 -9.95 0.64
C VAL A 34 0.74 -9.88 -0.50
N PHE A 35 0.61 -8.69 -1.08
CA PHE A 35 -0.27 -8.42 -2.21
C PHE A 35 0.58 -8.04 -3.42
N ILE A 36 0.32 -8.68 -4.55
CA ILE A 36 1.07 -8.46 -5.79
C ILE A 36 0.12 -8.01 -6.88
N PHE A 37 0.47 -6.91 -7.53
CA PHE A 37 -0.25 -6.34 -8.68
C PHE A 37 0.69 -6.25 -9.86
N TYR A 38 0.15 -6.43 -11.06
CA TYR A 38 0.93 -6.40 -12.30
C TYR A 38 0.34 -5.40 -13.27
N ASN A 39 1.21 -4.81 -14.09
CA ASN A 39 0.85 -3.96 -15.22
C ASN A 39 -0.12 -2.83 -14.86
N LEU A 40 0.13 -2.15 -13.74
CA LEU A 40 -0.68 -1.02 -13.31
C LEU A 40 -0.27 0.22 -14.12
N ALA A 41 -1.13 0.66 -15.04
CA ALA A 41 -0.87 1.81 -15.90
C ALA A 41 -0.72 3.12 -15.10
N HIS A 42 -0.08 4.13 -15.69
CA HIS A 42 0.03 5.45 -15.06
C HIS A 42 -1.36 6.11 -14.96
N ALA A 43 -1.60 6.81 -13.85
CA ALA A 43 -2.84 7.48 -13.52
C ALA A 43 -4.06 6.54 -13.47
N THR A 44 -3.83 5.27 -13.09
CA THR A 44 -4.91 4.30 -12.89
C THR A 44 -4.85 3.65 -11.52
N SER A 45 -5.97 3.05 -11.13
CA SER A 45 -6.12 2.24 -9.93
C SER A 45 -6.24 0.76 -10.30
N SER A 46 -5.92 -0.12 -9.35
CA SER A 46 -6.09 -1.56 -9.50
C SER A 46 -7.55 -1.90 -9.81
N SER A 47 -7.79 -2.68 -10.85
CA SER A 47 -9.15 -3.10 -11.24
C SER A 47 -9.83 -3.98 -10.19
N ASN A 48 -9.04 -4.67 -9.38
CA ASN A 48 -9.53 -5.54 -8.32
C ASN A 48 -9.35 -4.88 -6.95
N VAL A 49 -10.44 -4.84 -6.17
CA VAL A 49 -10.39 -4.54 -4.75
C VAL A 49 -9.86 -5.77 -4.03
N ASN A 50 -8.70 -5.65 -3.37
CA ASN A 50 -8.14 -6.75 -2.60
C ASN A 50 -8.63 -6.68 -1.15
N SER A 51 -8.92 -7.84 -0.58
CA SER A 51 -9.24 -7.92 0.85
C SER A 51 -7.99 -8.05 1.69
N PHE A 52 -7.98 -7.42 2.86
CA PHE A 52 -6.88 -7.57 3.83
C PHE A 52 -7.43 -7.67 5.25
N PRO A 53 -6.83 -8.48 6.12
CA PRO A 53 -7.25 -8.55 7.51
C PRO A 53 -6.78 -7.31 8.27
N TYR A 54 -7.64 -6.64 9.02
CA TYR A 54 -7.26 -5.48 9.82
C TYR A 54 -7.78 -5.55 11.25
N SER A 55 -7.14 -4.78 12.12
CA SER A 55 -7.58 -4.55 13.48
C SER A 55 -7.59 -3.06 13.74
N THR A 56 -8.56 -2.59 14.51
CA THR A 56 -8.63 -1.18 14.93
C THR A 56 -7.99 -0.95 16.29
N THR A 57 -7.65 -2.04 17.01
CA THR A 57 -6.91 -2.02 18.27
C THR A 57 -5.45 -2.43 18.10
N GLY A 58 -5.18 -3.30 17.11
CA GLY A 58 -3.84 -3.75 16.77
C GLY A 58 -3.03 -2.70 16.00
N LYS A 59 -1.70 -2.75 16.13
CA LYS A 59 -0.81 -1.91 15.34
C LYS A 59 -0.69 -2.50 13.93
N SER A 60 -0.75 -1.64 12.91
CA SER A 60 -0.50 -2.05 11.54
C SER A 60 0.60 -1.24 10.88
N ALA A 61 1.28 -1.87 9.93
CA ALA A 61 2.35 -1.24 9.17
C ALA A 61 2.42 -1.76 7.74
N TRP A 62 2.91 -0.91 6.84
CA TRP A 62 2.95 -1.15 5.40
C TRP A 62 4.36 -1.01 4.85
N LYS A 63 4.71 -1.85 3.90
CA LYS A 63 5.96 -1.76 3.15
C LYS A 63 5.66 -2.07 1.70
N ALA A 64 6.38 -1.47 0.76
CA ALA A 64 6.18 -1.79 -0.64
C ALA A 64 7.47 -1.79 -1.44
N LYS A 65 7.42 -2.54 -2.54
CA LYS A 65 8.38 -2.51 -3.64
C LYS A 65 7.63 -2.35 -4.94
N ILE A 66 8.20 -1.62 -5.88
CA ILE A 66 7.66 -1.46 -7.23
C ILE A 66 8.74 -1.73 -8.26
N THR A 67 8.35 -2.31 -9.38
CA THR A 67 9.17 -2.47 -10.58
C THR A 67 8.54 -1.65 -11.69
N THR A 68 9.25 -0.67 -12.19
CA THR A 68 8.76 0.24 -13.25
C THR A 68 8.83 -0.41 -14.63
N LYS A 69 8.25 0.23 -15.66
CA LYS A 69 8.37 -0.20 -17.06
C LYS A 69 9.81 -0.07 -17.55
N SER A 70 10.55 0.91 -17.04
CA SER A 70 11.99 1.11 -17.24
C SER A 70 12.88 0.10 -16.51
N ASN A 71 12.32 -0.90 -15.80
CA ASN A 71 13.03 -1.90 -14.97
C ASN A 71 13.75 -1.34 -13.74
N GLU A 72 13.43 -0.13 -13.33
CA GLU A 72 13.88 0.38 -12.03
C GLU A 72 13.13 -0.33 -10.90
N LEU A 73 13.86 -0.65 -9.84
CA LEU A 73 13.33 -1.22 -8.61
C LEU A 73 13.35 -0.15 -7.53
N TRP A 74 12.18 0.12 -6.95
CA TRP A 74 12.05 1.08 -5.86
C TRP A 74 11.46 0.41 -4.63
N SER A 75 11.90 0.82 -3.44
CA SER A 75 11.50 0.23 -2.16
C SER A 75 11.22 1.31 -1.11
N SER A 76 10.20 1.10 -0.26
CA SER A 76 9.94 1.96 0.90
C SER A 76 10.89 1.69 2.09
N GLY A 77 11.80 0.72 1.95
CA GLY A 77 12.70 0.28 3.02
C GLY A 77 11.95 -0.51 4.09
N ASP A 78 12.04 -0.08 5.35
CA ASP A 78 11.32 -0.69 6.47
C ASP A 78 9.82 -0.38 6.45
N PHE A 79 9.07 -1.14 7.25
CA PHE A 79 7.64 -0.93 7.47
C PHE A 79 7.33 0.49 7.98
N LEU A 80 6.34 1.12 7.37
CA LEU A 80 5.73 2.40 7.77
C LEU A 80 4.54 2.09 8.68
N PRO A 81 4.60 2.41 9.98
CA PRO A 81 3.44 2.31 10.86
C PRO A 81 2.33 3.24 10.36
N CYS A 82 1.17 2.67 10.08
CA CYS A 82 -0.02 3.44 9.68
C CYS A 82 -1.25 2.62 10.04
N GLN A 83 -2.09 3.17 10.92
CA GLN A 83 -3.17 2.44 11.56
C GLN A 83 -4.53 2.90 11.05
N ILE A 84 -5.34 1.91 10.70
CA ILE A 84 -6.75 2.08 10.35
C ILE A 84 -7.61 2.19 11.63
N ASN A 85 -8.66 3.00 11.59
CA ASN A 85 -9.65 3.04 12.67
C ASN A 85 -11.05 2.64 12.19
N ASN A 86 -12.02 2.59 13.11
CA ASN A 86 -13.38 2.16 12.80
C ASN A 86 -14.09 3.06 11.77
N ASN A 87 -13.75 4.35 11.71
CA ASN A 87 -14.40 5.33 10.83
C ASN A 87 -13.94 5.21 9.38
N ASP A 88 -12.84 4.50 9.12
CA ASP A 88 -12.34 4.23 7.77
C ASP A 88 -13.15 3.17 7.03
N ASN A 89 -14.08 2.51 7.71
CA ASN A 89 -14.94 1.46 7.16
C ASN A 89 -14.15 0.34 6.47
N GLY A 90 -12.96 0.02 7.02
CA GLY A 90 -12.08 -1.01 6.47
C GLY A 90 -11.48 -0.66 5.12
N LYS A 91 -11.50 0.59 4.65
CA LYS A 91 -10.98 0.98 3.34
C LYS A 91 -9.57 1.56 3.46
N VAL A 92 -8.70 1.21 2.53
CA VAL A 92 -7.37 1.81 2.38
C VAL A 92 -7.03 2.00 0.90
N THR A 93 -6.39 3.12 0.59
CA THR A 93 -5.81 3.38 -0.73
C THR A 93 -4.30 3.48 -0.59
N ILE A 94 -3.56 2.67 -1.31
CA ILE A 94 -2.10 2.77 -1.39
C ILE A 94 -1.72 3.41 -2.71
N ARG A 95 -1.19 4.62 -2.66
CA ARG A 95 -0.77 5.40 -3.83
C ARG A 95 0.75 5.45 -3.94
N PHE A 96 1.25 5.20 -5.14
CA PHE A 96 2.66 5.41 -5.49
C PHE A 96 2.80 6.68 -6.31
N ASP A 97 3.53 7.66 -5.80
CA ASP A 97 3.67 8.99 -6.40
C ASP A 97 5.08 9.21 -6.97
N GLY A 98 5.16 9.42 -8.28
CA GLY A 98 6.42 9.51 -9.01
C GLY A 98 7.08 10.88 -8.98
N GLU A 99 6.35 11.93 -8.60
CA GLU A 99 6.87 13.30 -8.45
C GLU A 99 7.63 13.40 -7.13
N THR A 100 7.01 12.96 -6.04
CA THR A 100 7.60 12.98 -4.70
C THR A 100 8.42 11.73 -4.37
N LYS A 101 8.45 10.75 -5.29
CA LYS A 101 9.05 9.42 -5.11
C LYS A 101 8.63 8.79 -3.79
N SER A 102 7.32 8.73 -3.53
CA SER A 102 6.78 8.32 -2.24
C SER A 102 5.65 7.29 -2.37
N MET A 103 5.53 6.44 -1.36
CA MET A 103 4.36 5.62 -1.11
C MET A 103 3.48 6.34 -0.09
N HIS A 104 2.18 6.38 -0.35
CA HIS A 104 1.16 6.93 0.53
C HIS A 104 0.18 5.83 0.92
N VAL A 105 -0.14 5.76 2.21
CA VAL A 105 -1.21 4.93 2.78
C VAL A 105 -2.30 5.87 3.24
N ASN A 106 -3.40 5.90 2.49
CA ASN A 106 -4.49 6.83 2.69
C ASN A 106 -5.70 6.09 3.22
N TYR A 107 -6.23 6.57 4.34
CA TYR A 107 -7.49 6.13 4.89
C TYR A 107 -8.56 7.22 4.67
N PRO A 108 -9.85 6.87 4.48
CA PRO A 108 -10.88 7.86 4.14
C PRO A 108 -11.13 8.94 5.19
N VAL A 109 -10.95 8.62 6.47
CA VAL A 109 -11.23 9.54 7.59
C VAL A 109 -10.00 9.73 8.47
N SER A 110 -9.21 8.67 8.67
CA SER A 110 -8.00 8.69 9.49
C SER A 110 -6.82 9.42 8.84
N VAL A 111 -5.75 9.51 9.63
CA VAL A 111 -4.45 10.04 9.20
C VAL A 111 -3.94 9.26 7.99
N SER A 112 -3.52 10.00 6.96
CA SER A 112 -2.74 9.45 5.85
C SER A 112 -1.26 9.46 6.21
N CYS A 113 -0.57 8.35 5.95
CA CYS A 113 0.87 8.23 6.19
C CYS A 113 1.61 8.16 4.86
N ALA A 114 2.84 8.65 4.82
CA ALA A 114 3.66 8.57 3.62
C ALA A 114 5.12 8.29 3.97
N LYS A 115 5.82 7.66 3.03
CA LYS A 115 7.27 7.43 3.13
C LYS A 115 7.90 7.50 1.76
N LYS A 116 9.12 8.05 1.71
CA LYS A 116 9.92 8.06 0.49
C LYS A 116 10.29 6.64 0.07
N MET A 117 10.27 6.43 -1.24
CA MET A 117 10.81 5.25 -1.90
C MET A 117 12.25 5.56 -2.34
N GLN A 118 13.07 4.53 -2.33
CA GLN A 118 14.47 4.60 -2.77
C GLN A 118 14.69 3.60 -3.89
N LEU A 119 15.44 4.03 -4.91
CA LEU A 119 15.95 3.17 -5.97
C LEU A 119 16.91 2.14 -5.34
N ILE A 120 16.79 0.87 -5.72
CA ILE A 120 17.60 -0.25 -5.21
C ILE A 120 18.18 -1.12 -6.34
#